data_AF-A0A117IDQ1-F1
#
_entry.id   AF-A0A117IDQ1-F1
#
_cell.length_a   1.000
_cell.length_b   1.000
_cell.length_c   1.000
_cell.angle_alpha   90.00
_cell.angle_beta   90.00
_cell.angle_gamma   90.00
#
_symmetry.space_group_name_H-M   'P 1'
#
loop_
_entity.id
_entity.type
_entity.pdbx_description
1 polymer ?
#
loop_
_entity_poly.entity_id
_entity_poly.type
_entity_poly.pdbx_seq_one_letter_code
_entity_poly.pdbx_strand_id
1 'polypeptide(L)' 'MGRGRAKAKQTKVARELKYSSPNTDFSQLQRELSGSPDSGDVNDDTDEWSGEDDWRR' A
#
# COMPACT_ATOMS: atom_id res chain seq x y z
N MET A 1 22.66 -2.06 -30.02
CA MET A 1 21.42 -1.38 -30.49
C MET A 1 20.12 -1.79 -29.76
N GLY A 2 20.10 -2.66 -28.73
CA GLY A 2 18.84 -3.15 -28.11
C GLY A 2 18.31 -2.41 -26.88
N ARG A 3 19.05 -1.44 -26.31
CA ARG A 3 18.73 -0.84 -25.00
C ARG A 3 17.44 -0.01 -24.98
N GLY A 4 17.12 0.70 -26.07
CA GLY A 4 15.93 1.55 -26.13
C GLY A 4 14.61 0.78 -26.00
N ARG A 5 14.53 -0.40 -26.62
CA ARG A 5 13.34 -1.26 -26.54
C ARG A 5 13.15 -1.86 -25.15
N ALA A 6 14.24 -2.29 -24.51
CA ALA A 6 14.20 -2.79 -23.14
C ALA A 6 13.76 -1.69 -22.17
N LYS A 7 14.32 -0.48 -22.29
CA LYS A 7 13.92 0.68 -21.46
C LYS A 7 12.44 1.01 -21.63
N ALA A 8 11.94 1.06 -22.87
CA ALA A 8 10.53 1.31 -23.13
C ALA A 8 9.60 0.26 -22.50
N LYS A 9 9.96 -1.04 -22.61
CA LYS A 9 9.22 -2.13 -21.95
C LYS A 9 9.20 -1.97 -20.43
N GLN A 10 10.35 -1.68 -19.82
CA GLN A 10 10.46 -1.50 -18.38
C GLN A 10 9.65 -0.29 -17.88
N THR A 11 9.69 0.84 -18.59
CA THR A 11 8.88 2.02 -18.24
C THR A 11 7.39 1.74 -18.32
N LYS A 12 6.94 0.97 -19.31
CA LYS A 12 5.54 0.55 -19.42
C LYS A 12 5.12 -0.32 -18.22
N VAL A 13 5.90 -1.35 -17.90
CA VAL A 13 5.64 -2.24 -16.76
C VAL A 13 5.65 -1.47 -15.45
N ALA A 14 6.62 -0.58 -15.23
CA ALA A 14 6.70 0.24 -14.03
C ALA A 14 5.48 1.18 -13.88
N ARG A 15 4.97 1.73 -14.99
CA ARG A 15 3.77 2.56 -14.98
C ARG A 15 2.52 1.73 -14.65
N GLU A 16 2.40 0.54 -15.24
CA GLU A 16 1.33 -0.39 -14.92
C GLU A 16 1.37 -0.76 -13.43
N LEU A 17 2.54 -1.09 -12.87
CA LEU A 17 2.67 -1.39 -11.44
C LEU A 17 2.35 -0.19 -10.53
N LYS A 18 2.81 1.01 -10.89
CA LYS A 18 2.61 2.22 -10.07
C LYS A 18 1.15 2.68 -10.04
N TYR A 19 0.43 2.52 -11.15
CA TYR A 19 -0.91 3.06 -11.33
C TYR A 19 -2.00 1.99 -11.49
N SER A 20 -1.65 0.71 -11.36
CA SER A 20 -2.62 -0.37 -11.23
C SER A 20 -3.24 -0.28 -9.85
N SER A 21 -4.49 0.14 -9.78
CA SER A 21 -5.29 -0.12 -8.59
C SER A 21 -5.50 -1.62 -8.48
N PRO A 22 -5.20 -2.27 -7.34
CA PRO A 22 -5.65 -3.63 -7.11
C PRO A 22 -7.18 -3.65 -7.24
N ASN A 23 -7.72 -4.65 -7.93
CA ASN A 23 -9.15 -4.94 -7.88
C ASN A 23 -9.41 -5.66 -6.55
N THR A 24 -9.70 -4.89 -5.51
CA THR A 24 -10.07 -5.42 -4.19
C THR A 24 -11.55 -5.78 -4.19
N ASP A 25 -11.88 -7.00 -3.78
CA ASP A 25 -13.26 -7.39 -3.55
C ASP A 25 -13.76 -6.77 -2.24
N PHE A 26 -14.48 -5.65 -2.35
CA PHE A 26 -15.05 -4.94 -1.21
C PHE A 26 -16.05 -5.78 -0.42
N SER A 27 -16.70 -6.76 -1.06
CA SER A 27 -17.68 -7.63 -0.40
C SER A 27 -17.01 -8.63 0.53
N GLN A 28 -15.83 -9.13 0.16
CA GLN A 28 -15.00 -9.98 1.00
C GLN A 28 -14.42 -9.17 2.16
N LEU A 29 -13.86 -7.99 1.87
CA LEU A 29 -13.27 -7.09 2.88
C LEU A 29 -14.30 -6.71 3.96
N GLN A 30 -15.51 -6.33 3.55
CA GLN A 30 -16.59 -5.99 4.49
C GLN A 30 -16.94 -7.17 5.40
N ARG A 31 -16.93 -8.40 4.89
CA ARG A 31 -17.22 -9.60 5.68
C ARG A 31 -16.14 -9.88 6.72
N GLU A 32 -14.87 -9.68 6.38
CA GLU A 32 -13.74 -9.84 7.31
C GLU A 32 -13.77 -8.77 8.42
N LEU A 33 -14.07 -7.52 8.07
CA LEU A 33 -14.24 -6.40 9.02
C LEU A 33 -15.45 -6.57 9.93
N SER A 34 -16.60 -6.99 9.39
CA SER A 34 -17.82 -7.17 10.18
C SER A 34 -17.86 -8.49 10.96
N GLY A 35 -17.01 -9.45 10.60
CA GLY A 35 -16.94 -10.79 11.20
C GLY A 35 -15.86 -10.95 12.27
N SER A 36 -15.01 -9.95 12.50
CA SER A 36 -14.08 -9.97 13.64
C SER A 36 -14.81 -9.51 14.90
N PRO A 37 -15.09 -10.38 15.88
CA PRO A 37 -15.46 -9.91 17.20
C PRO A 37 -14.29 -9.10 17.74
N ASP A 38 -14.57 -7.89 18.24
CA ASP A 38 -13.68 -7.07 19.05
C ASP A 38 -12.91 -7.96 20.04
N SER A 39 -11.70 -8.36 19.66
CA SER A 39 -10.75 -9.06 20.52
C SER A 39 -9.52 -8.19 20.44
N GLY A 40 -9.51 -7.27 21.40
CA GLY A 40 -8.64 -6.12 21.42
C GLY A 40 -7.18 -6.47 21.24
N ASP A 41 -6.56 -5.73 20.34
CA ASP A 41 -5.21 -5.23 20.53
C ASP A 41 -5.10 -3.93 19.69
N VAL A 42 -5.73 -2.88 20.22
CA VAL A 42 -5.42 -1.51 19.81
C VAL A 42 -4.44 -0.99 20.85
N ASN A 43 -3.24 -1.55 20.88
CA ASN A 43 -2.12 -0.99 21.62
C ASN A 43 -0.82 -1.27 20.86
N ASP A 44 0.04 -0.25 20.83
CA ASP A 44 1.49 -0.34 20.59
C ASP A 44 2.07 -0.07 19.18
N ASP A 45 1.39 0.64 18.27
CA ASP A 45 2.06 1.11 17.03
C ASP A 45 1.68 2.54 16.59
N THR A 46 1.02 3.31 17.46
CA THR A 46 0.68 4.72 17.18
C THR A 46 1.75 5.70 17.67
N ASP A 47 2.72 5.25 18.47
CA ASP A 47 3.79 6.12 19.01
C ASP A 47 4.93 6.38 18.00
N GLU A 48 5.13 5.52 16.99
CA GLU A 48 6.25 5.65 16.03
C GLU A 48 6.07 6.83 15.03
N TRP A 49 4.83 7.25 14.78
CA TRP A 49 4.51 8.38 13.88
C TRP A 49 4.62 9.76 14.55
N SER A 50 4.88 9.80 15.86
CA SER A 50 5.07 11.07 16.59
C SER A 50 6.45 11.72 16.36
N GLY A 51 7.39 11.01 15.72
CA GLY A 51 8.75 11.49 15.42
C GLY A 51 8.89 12.42 14.21
N GLU A 52 7.82 12.64 13.42
CA GLU A 52 7.86 13.52 12.24
C GLU A 52 7.91 15.02 12.57
N ASP A 53 7.66 15.40 13.83
CA ASP A 53 7.80 16.78 14.30
C ASP A 53 9.26 17.18 14.63
N ASP A 54 10.14 16.20 14.89
CA ASP A 54 11.57 16.43 15.19
C ASP A 54 12.38 16.87 13.96
N TRP A 55 11.97 16.47 12.76
CA TRP A 55 12.62 16.82 11.49
C TRP A 55 12.26 18.23 10.98
N ARG A 56 11.31 18.91 11.61
CA ARG A 56 10.86 20.26 11.21
C ARG A 56 11.45 21.39 12.07
N ARG A 57 12.28 21.06 13.06
CA ARG A 57 12.87 22.05 13.98
C ARG A 57 14.22 22.59 13.53
#